data_AF-A0A917JP27-F1
#
_entry.id   AF-A0A917JP27-F1
#
_cell.length_a   1.000
_cell.length_b   1.000
_cell.length_c   1.000
_cell.angle_alpha   90.00
_cell.angle_beta   90.00
_cell.angle_gamma   90.00
#
_symmetry.space_group_name_H-M   'P 1'
#
loop_
_entity.id
_entity.type
_entity.pdbx_description
1 polymer ?
#
loop_
_entity_poly.entity_id
_entity_poly.type
_entity_poly.pdbx_seq_one_letter_code
_entity_poly.pdbx_strand_id
1 'polypeptide(L)' 'MTINQNNSLTWLKYAHWVGLFMLLVGLVLYFFTELSLQVSGMLWIASFIGLGLVAMSPFPVVLFIQWAQSQDSNLDK' A
#
# COMPACT_ATOMS: atom_id res chain seq x y z
N MET A 1 8.59 14.05 -27.37
CA MET A 1 7.71 14.24 -26.20
C MET A 1 8.33 13.47 -25.04
N THR A 2 9.17 14.12 -24.25
CA THR A 2 9.91 13.51 -23.13
C THR A 2 8.96 13.37 -21.95
N ILE A 3 8.48 12.15 -21.70
CA ILE A 3 7.70 11.86 -20.51
C ILE A 3 8.65 11.99 -19.31
N ASN A 4 8.39 12.99 -18.49
CA ASN A 4 9.11 13.28 -17.25
C ASN A 4 8.97 12.08 -16.29
N GLN A 5 10.01 11.24 -16.22
CA GLN A 5 10.09 9.99 -15.45
C GLN A 5 10.11 10.22 -13.92
N ASN A 6 10.24 11.46 -13.47
CA ASN A 6 10.33 11.85 -12.05
C ASN A 6 8.97 11.71 -11.35
N ASN A 7 7.89 11.76 -12.14
CA ASN A 7 6.52 11.90 -11.66
C ASN A 7 5.82 10.54 -11.44
N SER A 8 6.24 9.48 -12.14
CA SER A 8 5.62 8.15 -12.04
C SER A 8 6.01 7.40 -10.76
N LEU A 9 7.29 7.49 -10.38
CA LEU A 9 7.82 6.91 -9.14
C LEU A 9 7.24 7.59 -7.88
N THR A 10 6.99 8.90 -7.94
CA THR A 10 6.42 9.66 -6.82
C THR A 10 4.95 9.32 -6.58
N TRP A 11 4.15 9.13 -7.64
CA TRP A 11 2.76 8.67 -7.51
C TRP A 11 2.63 7.28 -6.87
N LEU A 12 3.49 6.35 -7.27
CA LEU A 12 3.50 5.00 -6.70
C LEU A 12 3.85 5.04 -5.20
N LYS A 13 4.85 5.85 -4.83
CA LYS A 13 5.28 6.07 -3.45
C LYS A 13 4.18 6.70 -2.59
N TYR A 14 3.44 7.66 -3.18
CA TYR A 14 2.35 8.35 -2.52
C TYR A 14 1.17 7.40 -2.26
N ALA A 15 0.80 6.57 -3.23
CA ALA A 15 -0.25 5.56 -3.05
C ALA A 15 0.09 4.56 -1.93
N HIS A 16 1.35 4.13 -1.84
CA HIS A 16 1.82 3.26 -0.75
C HIS A 16 1.78 3.95 0.61
N TRP A 17 2.21 5.21 0.68
CA TRP A 17 2.15 6.02 1.91
C TRP A 17 0.72 6.29 2.38
N VAL A 18 -0.22 6.49 1.45
CA VAL A 18 -1.65 6.63 1.75
C VAL A 18 -2.22 5.33 2.31
N GLY A 19 -1.89 4.18 1.71
CA GLY A 19 -2.28 2.86 2.24
C GLY A 19 -1.71 2.58 3.63
N LEU A 20 -0.45 2.95 3.86
CA LEU A 20 0.22 2.82 5.17
C LEU A 20 -0.45 3.69 6.24
N PHE A 21 -0.80 4.94 5.88
CA PHE A 21 -1.50 5.85 6.80
C PHE A 21 -2.90 5.31 7.15
N MET A 22 -3.60 4.75 6.17
CA MET A 22 -4.93 4.17 6.35
C MET A 22 -4.91 2.90 7.22
N LEU A 23 -3.86 2.08 7.09
CA LEU A 23 -3.63 0.92 7.96
C LEU A 23 -3.29 1.35 9.39
N LEU A 24 -2.44 2.37 9.55
CA LEU A 24 -2.05 2.92 10.86
C LEU A 24 -3.27 3.49 11.60
N VAL A 25 -4.15 4.22 10.90
CA VAL A 25 -5.42 4.72 11.46
C VAL A 25 -6.32 3.56 11.89
N GLY A 26 -6.47 2.51 11.06
CA GLY A 26 -7.22 1.30 11.44
C GLY A 26 -6.65 0.59 12.67
N LEU A 27 -5.32 0.58 12.82
CA LEU A 27 -4.63 -0.02 13.97
C LEU A 27 -4.80 0.82 15.24
N VAL A 28 -4.75 2.14 15.14
CA VAL A 28 -5.03 3.05 16.26
C VAL A 28 -6.48 2.91 16.71
N LEU A 29 -7.43 2.84 15.77
CA LEU A 29 -8.85 2.56 16.05
C LEU A 29 -9.05 1.20 16.72
N TYR A 30 -8.28 0.18 16.34
CA TYR A 30 -8.30 -1.13 16.99
C TYR A 30 -7.85 -1.06 18.47
N PHE A 31 -6.84 -0.24 18.78
CA PHE A 31 -6.40 -0.01 20.16
C PHE A 31 -7.39 0.84 20.98
N PHE A 32 -8.31 1.57 20.33
CA PHE A 32 -9.44 2.23 20.99
C PHE A 32 -10.57 1.21 21.27
N THR A 33 -10.42 0.49 22.40
CA THR A 33 -11.30 -0.61 22.85
C THR A 33 -12.80 -0.25 22.94
N GLU A 34 -13.14 1.00 23.23
CA GLU A 34 -14.53 1.49 23.31
C GLU A 34 -15.28 1.36 21.96
N LEU A 35 -14.58 1.57 20.83
CA LEU A 35 -15.12 1.42 19.48
C LEU A 35 -15.08 -0.04 19.00
N SER A 36 -14.06 -0.80 19.41
CA SER A 36 -13.90 -2.22 19.06
C SER A 36 -14.97 -3.12 19.71
N LEU A 37 -15.50 -2.73 20.88
CA LEU A 37 -16.52 -3.51 21.60
C LEU A 37 -17.89 -3.54 20.88
N GLN A 38 -18.16 -2.59 19.99
CA GLN A 38 -19.38 -2.58 19.18
C GLN A 38 -19.15 -3.34 17.87
N VAL A 39 -20.08 -4.24 17.53
CA VAL A 39 -20.06 -5.01 16.26
C VAL A 39 -19.90 -4.09 15.04
N SER A 40 -20.50 -2.89 15.08
CA SER A 40 -20.34 -1.90 14.01
C SER A 40 -18.92 -1.34 13.94
N GLY A 41 -18.27 -1.03 15.06
CA GLY A 41 -16.90 -0.53 15.06
C GLY A 41 -15.89 -1.58 14.60
N MET A 42 -16.11 -2.85 14.94
CA MET A 42 -15.29 -3.97 14.46
C MET A 42 -15.34 -4.12 12.92
N LEU A 43 -16.52 -3.91 12.31
CA LEU A 43 -16.70 -3.89 10.85
C LEU A 43 -15.96 -2.72 10.17
N TRP A 44 -15.99 -1.53 10.77
CA TRP A 44 -15.24 -0.38 10.28
C TRP A 44 -13.73 -0.63 10.34
N ILE A 45 -13.22 -1.14 11.48
CA ILE A 45 -11.81 -1.45 11.68
C ILE A 45 -11.32 -2.49 10.66
N ALA A 46 -12.08 -3.59 10.48
CA ALA A 46 -11.75 -4.63 9.51
C ALA A 46 -11.76 -4.10 8.06
N SER A 47 -12.70 -3.22 7.73
CA SER A 47 -12.78 -2.59 6.40
C SER A 47 -11.61 -1.63 6.15
N PHE A 48 -11.25 -0.80 7.13
CA PHE A 48 -10.10 0.11 7.02
C PHE A 48 -8.78 -0.64 6.90
N ILE A 49 -8.59 -1.71 7.68
CA ILE A 49 -7.38 -2.55 7.62
C ILE A 49 -7.34 -3.32 6.29
N GLY A 50 -8.45 -3.94 5.88
CA GLY A 50 -8.54 -4.69 4.63
C GLY A 50 -8.32 -3.82 3.39
N LEU A 51 -8.98 -2.66 3.33
CA LEU A 51 -8.77 -1.69 2.24
C LEU A 51 -7.38 -1.08 2.26
N GLY A 52 -6.81 -0.82 3.44
CA GLY A 52 -5.42 -0.36 3.58
C GLY A 52 -4.40 -1.36 3.03
N LEU A 53 -4.59 -2.65 3.29
CA LEU A 53 -3.77 -3.73 2.75
C LEU A 53 -3.95 -3.90 1.23
N VAL A 54 -5.17 -3.81 0.70
CA VAL A 54 -5.44 -3.86 -0.75
C VAL A 54 -4.79 -2.68 -1.46
N ALA A 55 -4.90 -1.47 -0.90
CA ALA A 55 -4.24 -0.27 -1.42
C ALA A 55 -2.70 -0.35 -1.35
N MET A 56 -2.16 -1.15 -0.42
CA MET A 56 -0.73 -1.43 -0.30
C MET A 56 -0.23 -2.46 -1.31
N SER A 57 -1.10 -3.34 -1.85
CA SER A 57 -0.75 -4.44 -2.76
C SER A 57 -0.12 -4.10 -4.12
N PRO A 58 -0.43 -2.98 -4.81
CA PRO A 58 0.14 -2.73 -6.13
C PRO A 58 1.63 -2.34 -6.08
N PHE A 59 2.11 -1.82 -4.95
CA PHE A 59 3.48 -1.32 -4.83
C PHE A 59 4.53 -2.46 -4.79
N PRO A 60 4.37 -3.53 -3.97
CA PRO A 60 5.26 -4.69 -4.01
C PRO A 60 5.25 -5.41 -5.36
N VAL A 61 4.09 -5.49 -6.01
CA VAL A 61 3.93 -6.18 -7.31
C VAL A 61 4.76 -5.49 -8.39
N VAL A 62 4.70 -4.15 -8.48
CA VAL A 62 5.49 -3.39 -9.45
C VAL A 62 6.99 -3.52 -9.16
N LEU A 63 7.39 -3.52 -7.88
CA LEU A 63 8.79 -3.67 -7.47
C LEU A 63 9.35 -5.05 -7.83
N PHE A 64 8.53 -6.10 -7.68
CA PHE A 64 8.87 -7.46 -8.09
C PHE A 64 9.06 -7.56 -9.62
N ILE A 65 8.16 -6.94 -10.40
CA ILE A 65 8.26 -6.93 -11.86
C ILE A 65 9.53 -6.18 -12.31
N GLN A 66 9.85 -5.03 -11.70
CA GLN A 66 11.08 -4.29 -12.01
C GLN A 66 12.34 -5.08 -11.66
N TRP A 67 12.32 -5.81 -10.53
CA TRP A 67 13.41 -6.70 -10.14
C TRP A 67 13.58 -7.88 -11.12
N ALA A 68 12.47 -8.47 -11.60
CA ALA A 68 12.50 -9.52 -12.61
C ALA A 68 13.10 -9.03 -13.93
N GLN A 69 12.64 -7.89 -14.46
CA GLN A 69 13.21 -7.29 -15.68
C GLN A 69 14.70 -6.94 -15.54
N SER A 70 15.13 -6.52 -14.34
CA SER A 70 16.52 -6.18 -14.07
C SER A 70 17.44 -7.41 -14.06
N GLN A 71 16.92 -8.60 -13.74
CA GLN A 71 17.68 -9.86 -13.82
C GLN A 71 17.86 -10.32 -15.27
N ASP A 72 16.82 -10.23 -16.10
CA ASP A 72 16.92 -10.57 -17.53
C ASP A 72 17.95 -9.68 -18.25
N SER A 73 18.07 -8.40 -17.86
CA SER A 73 19.08 -7.48 -18.41
C SER A 73 20.52 -7.72 -17.91
N ASN A 74 20.71 -8.47 -16.82
CA ASN A 74 22.03 -8.82 -16.28
C ASN A 74 22.53 -10.19 -16.75
N LEU A 75 21.68 -10.99 -17.39
CA LEU A 75 22.01 -12.32 -17.92
C LEU A 75 22.70 -12.28 -19.30
N ASP A 76 22.87 -11.09 -19.90
CA ASP A 76 23.50 -10.88 -21.23
C ASP A 76 24.80 -10.05 -21.14
N LYS A 77 25.56 -10.16 -20.05
CA LYS A 77 26.91 -9.59 -19.88
C LYS A 77 27.93 -10.62 -19.45
#